data_AF-A0A1Y2HNY1-F1
#
_entry.id   AF-A0A1Y2HNY1-F1
#
_cell.length_a   1.000
_cell.length_b   1.000
_cell.length_c   1.000
_cell.angle_alpha   90.00
_cell.angle_beta   90.00
_cell.angle_gamma   90.00
#
_symmetry.space_group_name_H-M   'P 1'
#
loop_
_entity.id
_entity.type
_entity.pdbx_description
1 polymer ?
#
loop_
_entity_poly.entity_id
_entity_poly.type
_entity_poly.pdbx_seq_one_letter_code
_entity_poly.pdbx_strand_id
1 'polypeptide(L)'
;MHTNLPTPPRRAATSPTSKTATTTTARVATSWHERDEWSKKRGLHATVHFVGGDHYTGEWFNNLRHGRGTHVGKNHAFVYEGQWEADKRCGYGTLSVPVTNKDKKQDNKNKASETVKQAIKGPPTHTFTAAGAKGTPVVLSKVYAGDWHADVRSGVGTAYYADGARYEGQWKDNVRCGWGTMFYADGSRYDGEWRADMRHGQGILLLANMDRYEGIFVNDMKEGPGKFFFKHRRQVYEGEWSADMPKCGVIHDLETRAFHIGASGLVTSTITKSKLPVLELADPAAVLAQRRQEIQEERVQRLLNPGAGADAAAPNTPGV
;
A
#
# COMPACT_ATOMS: atom_id res chain seq x y z
N MET A 1 44.96 46.82 37.62
CA MET A 1 46.13 47.60 38.06
C MET A 1 47.38 46.79 37.73
N HIS A 2 48.28 47.40 36.96
CA HIS A 2 49.53 46.84 36.45
C HIS A 2 50.56 46.57 37.55
N THR A 3 51.38 45.54 37.35
CA THR A 3 52.83 45.60 37.59
C THR A 3 53.57 44.78 36.53
N ASN A 4 54.81 45.19 36.27
CA ASN A 4 55.54 45.12 35.01
C ASN A 4 56.43 43.87 34.81
N LEU A 5 56.71 43.59 33.52
CA LEU A 5 57.83 42.88 32.87
C LEU A 5 59.23 43.12 33.51
N PRO A 6 60.29 42.28 33.33
CA PRO A 6 60.86 41.93 32.00
C PRO A 6 61.63 40.57 31.82
N THR A 7 61.80 40.15 30.56
CA THR A 7 62.79 39.17 30.01
C THR A 7 64.14 39.83 29.68
N PRO A 8 65.25 39.15 29.23
CA PRO A 8 65.77 37.77 29.38
C PRO A 8 67.30 37.76 29.81
N PRO A 9 68.11 36.66 29.70
CA PRO A 9 68.88 36.45 28.47
C PRO A 9 69.21 34.98 28.06
N ARG A 10 69.24 34.79 26.74
CA ARG A 10 70.11 33.95 25.87
C ARG A 10 70.95 32.83 26.52
N ARG A 11 70.57 31.57 26.28
CA ARG A 11 71.40 30.38 26.56
C ARG A 11 72.23 30.00 25.34
N ALA A 12 73.54 29.91 25.52
CA ALA A 12 74.50 29.45 24.53
C ALA A 12 74.50 27.91 24.42
N ALA A 13 74.85 27.43 23.23
CA ALA A 13 74.95 26.04 22.85
C ALA A 13 76.07 25.28 23.57
N THR A 14 75.83 24.02 23.89
CA THR A 14 76.82 22.93 23.79
C THR A 14 76.06 21.61 23.69
N SER A 15 76.31 20.88 22.60
CA SER A 15 75.86 19.52 22.36
C SER A 15 76.79 18.51 23.02
N PRO A 16 76.27 17.39 23.54
CA PRO A 16 76.97 16.12 23.47
C PRO A 16 76.18 15.10 22.65
N THR A 17 76.89 14.57 21.67
CA THR A 17 76.55 13.40 20.85
C THR A 17 76.07 12.22 21.69
N SER A 18 74.91 11.66 21.36
CA SER A 18 74.68 10.22 21.45
C SER A 18 73.84 9.76 20.27
N LYS A 19 74.40 8.81 19.51
CA LYS A 19 73.69 8.09 18.45
C LYS A 19 72.54 7.32 19.10
N THR A 20 71.31 7.62 18.73
CA THR A 20 70.19 6.72 18.95
C THR A 20 69.34 6.68 17.69
N ALA A 21 68.99 5.46 17.32
CA ALA A 21 68.62 5.02 15.99
C ALA A 21 67.51 5.87 15.37
N THR A 22 67.73 6.26 14.11
CA THR A 22 66.62 6.53 13.21
C THR A 22 65.84 5.23 13.13
N THR A 23 64.72 5.13 13.85
CA THR A 23 63.70 4.12 13.56
C THR A 23 63.12 4.50 12.21
N THR A 24 63.83 4.15 11.15
CA THR A 24 63.25 3.97 9.84
C THR A 24 62.18 2.90 10.05
N THR A 25 60.93 3.34 10.20
CA THR A 25 59.77 2.46 10.13
C THR A 25 59.88 1.77 8.77
N ALA A 26 60.46 0.57 8.77
CA ALA A 26 60.49 -0.27 7.60
C ALA A 26 59.03 -0.41 7.17
N ARG A 27 58.70 0.06 5.96
CA ARG A 27 57.42 -0.24 5.34
C ARG A 27 57.40 -1.76 5.20
N VAL A 28 56.81 -2.45 6.17
CA VAL A 28 56.46 -3.86 6.03
C VAL A 28 55.70 -3.94 4.73
N ALA A 29 56.25 -4.68 3.76
CA ALA A 29 55.61 -4.85 2.47
C ALA A 29 54.26 -5.49 2.73
N THR A 30 53.19 -4.69 2.65
CA THR A 30 51.84 -5.16 2.89
C THR A 30 51.52 -6.24 1.86
N SER A 31 51.03 -7.36 2.38
CA SER A 31 50.68 -8.52 1.56
C SER A 31 49.69 -8.09 0.49
N TRP A 32 49.74 -8.72 -0.69
CA TRP A 32 48.77 -8.41 -1.74
C TRP A 32 47.32 -8.60 -1.26
N HIS A 33 47.09 -9.51 -0.31
CA HIS A 33 45.79 -9.69 0.37
C HIS A 33 45.34 -8.44 1.14
N GLU A 34 46.24 -7.77 1.87
CA GLU A 34 45.92 -6.55 2.61
C GLU A 34 45.61 -5.40 1.66
N ARG A 35 46.36 -5.31 0.55
CA ARG A 35 46.10 -4.34 -0.50
C ARG A 35 44.76 -4.59 -1.20
N ASP A 36 44.38 -5.84 -1.41
CA ASP A 36 43.07 -6.22 -1.95
C ASP A 36 41.94 -5.83 -0.98
N GLU A 37 42.09 -6.11 0.32
CA GLU A 37 41.12 -5.68 1.35
C GLU A 37 40.94 -4.16 1.40
N TRP A 38 42.02 -3.39 1.30
CA TRP A 38 41.96 -1.93 1.25
C TRP A 38 41.40 -1.37 -0.05
N SER A 39 41.41 -2.16 -1.14
CA SER A 39 40.83 -1.75 -2.42
C SER A 39 39.31 -1.84 -2.44
N LYS A 40 38.69 -2.58 -1.50
CA LYS A 40 37.24 -2.74 -1.43
C LYS A 40 36.56 -1.41 -1.12
N LYS A 41 35.55 -1.05 -1.92
CA LYS A 41 34.69 0.11 -1.67
C LYS A 41 33.99 -0.05 -0.33
N ARG A 42 34.17 0.94 0.54
CA ARG A 42 33.65 0.99 1.91
C ARG A 42 33.33 2.45 2.25
N GLY A 43 32.21 2.67 2.94
CA GLY A 43 31.75 3.99 3.34
C GLY A 43 31.07 4.76 2.21
N LEU A 44 30.94 6.07 2.39
CA LEU A 44 30.28 6.94 1.42
C LEU A 44 31.15 7.17 0.19
N HIS A 45 30.64 6.86 -0.99
CA HIS A 45 31.28 7.19 -2.26
C HIS A 45 30.46 8.23 -3.03
N ALA A 46 31.15 8.97 -3.90
CA ALA A 46 30.52 9.73 -4.97
C ALA A 46 29.78 8.79 -5.94
N THR A 47 29.26 9.33 -7.04
CA THR A 47 28.54 8.55 -8.05
C THR A 47 29.44 7.50 -8.71
N VAL A 48 29.05 6.23 -8.60
CA VAL A 48 29.67 5.10 -9.30
C VAL A 48 28.80 4.76 -10.50
N HIS A 49 29.39 4.80 -11.69
CA HIS A 49 28.74 4.43 -12.94
C HIS A 49 29.04 2.97 -13.29
N PHE A 50 28.00 2.23 -13.67
CA PHE A 50 28.12 0.83 -14.10
C PHE A 50 28.13 0.74 -15.64
N VAL A 51 28.70 -0.34 -16.16
CA VAL A 51 28.80 -0.60 -17.62
C VAL A 51 27.43 -0.59 -18.30
N GLY A 52 26.37 -0.98 -17.58
CA GLY A 52 24.99 -0.96 -18.06
C GLY A 52 24.39 0.44 -18.29
N GLY A 53 25.05 1.50 -17.83
CA GLY A 53 24.53 2.88 -17.85
C GLY A 53 23.76 3.28 -16.59
N ASP A 54 23.61 2.35 -15.64
CA ASP A 54 23.13 2.62 -14.29
C ASP A 54 24.18 3.42 -13.51
N HIS A 55 23.73 4.15 -12.50
CA HIS A 55 24.63 4.77 -11.54
C HIS A 55 24.06 4.74 -10.13
N TYR A 56 24.98 4.67 -9.16
CA TYR A 56 24.64 4.66 -7.74
C TYR A 56 25.45 5.70 -6.99
N THR A 57 24.78 6.45 -6.12
CA THR A 57 25.39 7.43 -5.22
C THR A 57 24.97 7.08 -3.81
N GLY A 58 25.93 6.75 -2.94
CA GLY A 58 25.61 6.33 -1.58
C GLY A 58 26.73 5.54 -0.91
N GLU A 59 26.35 4.86 0.17
CA GLU A 59 27.26 4.06 0.97
C GLU A 59 27.56 2.70 0.31
N TRP A 60 28.76 2.19 0.59
CA TRP A 60 29.26 0.91 0.10
C TRP A 60 29.83 0.11 1.26
N PHE A 61 29.74 -1.21 1.16
CA PHE A 61 30.41 -2.13 2.07
C PHE A 61 30.85 -3.36 1.31
N ASN A 62 32.16 -3.65 1.33
CA ASN A 62 32.76 -4.80 0.62
C ASN A 62 32.38 -4.88 -0.86
N ASN A 63 32.48 -3.74 -1.59
CA ASN A 63 32.10 -3.63 -3.00
C ASN A 63 30.60 -3.84 -3.32
N LEU A 64 29.74 -3.96 -2.30
CA LEU A 64 28.29 -4.02 -2.46
C LEU A 64 27.67 -2.70 -2.02
N ARG A 65 26.55 -2.33 -2.64
CA ARG A 65 25.71 -1.21 -2.16
C ARG A 65 25.20 -1.55 -0.77
N HIS A 66 25.32 -0.59 0.12
CA HIS A 66 24.95 -0.74 1.53
C HIS A 66 24.52 0.61 2.09
N GLY A 67 23.86 0.65 3.25
CA GLY A 67 23.47 1.90 3.90
C GLY A 67 22.48 2.71 3.06
N ARG A 68 22.54 4.03 3.13
CA ARG A 68 21.67 4.91 2.33
C ARG A 68 22.28 5.19 0.96
N GLY A 69 21.44 5.16 -0.07
CA GLY A 69 21.87 5.53 -1.39
C GLY A 69 20.75 5.61 -2.43
N THR A 70 21.10 6.23 -3.54
CA THR A 70 20.23 6.43 -4.71
C THR A 70 20.78 5.63 -5.87
N HIS A 71 19.97 4.72 -6.43
CA HIS A 71 20.25 3.98 -7.66
C HIS A 71 19.36 4.51 -8.76
N VAL A 72 19.98 5.02 -9.82
CA VAL A 72 19.31 5.49 -11.02
C VAL A 72 19.62 4.52 -12.14
N GLY A 73 18.57 3.91 -12.69
CA GLY A 73 18.68 3.04 -13.85
C GLY A 73 19.05 3.81 -15.11
N LYS A 74 19.62 3.10 -16.09
CA LYS A 74 19.94 3.64 -17.43
C LYS A 74 18.80 4.51 -17.97
N ASN A 75 19.14 5.70 -18.47
CA ASN A 75 18.19 6.68 -19.03
C ASN A 75 17.04 7.06 -18.07
N HIS A 76 17.25 6.99 -16.76
CA HIS A 76 16.20 7.21 -15.75
C HIS A 76 15.02 6.23 -15.88
N ALA A 77 15.28 4.99 -16.31
CA ALA A 77 14.26 3.93 -16.38
C ALA A 77 13.60 3.65 -15.02
N PHE A 78 14.32 3.89 -13.92
CA PHE A 78 13.80 3.97 -12.56
C PHE A 78 14.76 4.79 -11.69
N VAL A 79 14.26 5.26 -10.56
CA VAL A 79 15.05 5.84 -9.48
C VAL A 79 14.59 5.18 -8.18
N TYR A 80 15.52 4.54 -7.49
CA TYR A 80 15.32 4.09 -6.12
C TYR A 80 16.17 4.93 -5.19
N GLU A 81 15.57 5.48 -4.14
CA GLU A 81 16.25 6.18 -3.06
C GLU A 81 15.85 5.51 -1.75
N GLY A 82 16.81 4.97 -1.01
CA GLY A 82 16.50 4.28 0.23
C GLY A 82 17.67 3.55 0.86
N GLN A 83 17.34 2.65 1.77
CA GLN A 83 18.31 1.77 2.40
C GLN A 83 18.67 0.58 1.49
N TRP A 84 19.91 0.13 1.63
CA TRP A 84 20.55 -0.94 0.89
C TRP A 84 21.31 -1.86 1.84
N GLU A 85 21.28 -3.15 1.54
CA GLU A 85 22.05 -4.15 2.24
C GLU A 85 22.50 -5.23 1.26
N ALA A 86 23.81 -5.39 1.11
CA ALA A 86 24.43 -6.40 0.25
C ALA A 86 23.85 -6.40 -1.17
N ASP A 87 23.84 -5.22 -1.80
CA ASP A 87 23.31 -4.97 -3.15
C ASP A 87 21.79 -5.11 -3.33
N LYS A 88 21.04 -5.36 -2.26
CA LYS A 88 19.58 -5.44 -2.29
C LYS A 88 18.96 -4.24 -1.62
N ARG A 89 17.78 -3.83 -2.11
CA ARG A 89 16.95 -2.84 -1.43
C ARG A 89 16.44 -3.43 -0.12
N CYS A 90 16.59 -2.66 0.95
CA CYS A 90 16.11 -3.04 2.28
C CYS A 90 15.59 -1.81 3.02
N GLY A 91 14.94 -2.03 4.15
CA GLY A 91 14.42 -0.98 5.01
C GLY A 91 13.54 0.03 4.27
N TYR A 92 13.54 1.29 4.70
CA TYR A 92 12.67 2.27 4.06
C TYR A 92 13.27 2.80 2.74
N GLY A 93 12.44 2.83 1.69
CA GLY A 93 12.86 3.33 0.39
C GLY A 93 11.70 3.78 -0.51
N THR A 94 12.01 4.71 -1.41
CA THR A 94 11.10 5.24 -2.43
C THR A 94 11.54 4.76 -3.81
N LEU A 95 10.61 4.21 -4.58
CA LEU A 95 10.79 3.83 -5.97
C LEU A 95 9.96 4.75 -6.88
N SER A 96 10.61 5.29 -7.90
CA SER A 96 9.99 6.13 -8.94
C SER A 96 10.35 5.62 -10.33
N VAL A 97 9.42 5.74 -11.28
CA VAL A 97 9.57 5.30 -12.68
C VAL A 97 9.16 6.41 -13.63
N PRO A 98 9.67 6.48 -14.87
CA PRO A 98 9.29 7.51 -15.82
C PRO A 98 7.82 7.38 -16.23
N VAL A 99 7.15 8.53 -16.38
CA VAL A 99 5.80 8.60 -16.92
C VAL A 99 5.88 8.43 -18.44
N THR A 100 5.51 7.26 -18.93
CA THR A 100 5.37 7.01 -20.36
C THR A 100 3.99 7.51 -20.83
N ASN A 101 3.96 8.47 -21.75
CA ASN A 101 2.73 8.87 -22.48
C ASN A 101 2.21 7.77 -23.44
N LYS A 102 2.61 6.52 -23.24
CA LYS A 102 2.35 5.40 -24.15
C LYS A 102 1.89 4.18 -23.35
N ASP A 103 0.70 4.21 -22.76
CA ASP A 103 0.07 3.00 -22.23
C ASP A 103 -1.44 2.96 -22.56
N LYS A 104 -1.74 2.73 -23.85
CA LYS A 104 -2.72 1.70 -24.18
C LYS A 104 -1.96 0.38 -24.11
N LYS A 105 -2.36 -0.49 -23.18
CA LYS A 105 -1.81 -1.83 -22.90
C LYS A 105 -0.40 -1.86 -22.28
N GLN A 106 -0.35 -1.83 -20.96
CA GLN A 106 0.58 -2.70 -20.26
C GLN A 106 -0.20 -3.91 -19.74
N ASP A 107 0.25 -5.08 -20.18
CA ASP A 107 -0.34 -6.38 -19.95
C ASP A 107 -0.37 -6.72 -18.45
N ASN A 108 -1.57 -6.75 -17.90
CA ASN A 108 -1.83 -7.28 -16.58
C ASN A 108 -1.79 -8.80 -16.66
N LYS A 109 -0.62 -9.39 -16.45
CA LYS A 109 -0.44 -10.84 -16.30
C LYS A 109 -0.79 -11.35 -14.89
N ASN A 110 -1.62 -10.62 -14.14
CA ASN A 110 -2.29 -11.12 -12.94
C ASN A 110 -3.80 -11.08 -13.20
N LYS A 111 -4.36 -12.23 -13.56
CA LYS A 111 -5.79 -12.44 -13.82
C LYS A 111 -6.53 -12.51 -12.49
N ALA A 112 -7.07 -11.39 -12.03
CA ALA A 112 -8.18 -11.35 -11.10
C ALA A 112 -9.05 -10.10 -11.36
N SER A 113 -10.32 -10.35 -11.68
CA SER A 113 -11.45 -9.42 -11.71
C SER A 113 -11.47 -8.32 -12.79
N GLU A 114 -12.06 -8.66 -13.93
CA GLU A 114 -12.71 -7.68 -14.82
C GLU A 114 -13.95 -7.11 -14.11
N THR A 115 -13.92 -5.84 -13.69
CA THR A 115 -15.07 -4.92 -13.74
C THR A 115 -14.53 -3.49 -13.64
N VAL A 116 -15.11 -2.57 -14.43
CA VAL A 116 -14.79 -1.14 -14.58
C VAL A 116 -13.60 -0.81 -15.49
N LYS A 117 -13.82 -1.01 -16.80
CA LYS A 117 -13.19 -0.19 -17.84
C LYS A 117 -13.93 1.15 -17.90
N GLN A 118 -13.39 2.22 -17.32
CA GLN A 118 -13.84 3.58 -17.61
C GLN A 118 -12.70 4.59 -17.51
N ALA A 119 -12.82 5.63 -18.33
CA ALA A 119 -11.75 6.41 -18.92
C ALA A 119 -10.87 7.21 -17.93
N ILE A 120 -9.56 7.20 -18.21
CA ILE A 120 -8.52 8.00 -17.57
C ILE A 120 -8.78 9.48 -17.87
N LYS A 121 -9.11 10.28 -16.85
CA LYS A 121 -9.12 11.75 -16.89
C LYS A 121 -8.41 12.30 -15.65
N GLY A 122 -7.08 12.34 -15.69
CA GLY A 122 -6.28 13.08 -14.73
C GLY A 122 -4.78 12.81 -14.90
N PRO A 123 -3.91 13.82 -14.77
CA PRO A 123 -2.47 13.58 -14.69
C PRO A 123 -2.14 12.80 -13.41
N PRO A 124 -1.13 11.91 -13.43
CA PRO A 124 -0.72 11.16 -12.25
C PRO A 124 -0.35 12.09 -11.10
N THR A 125 -0.98 11.90 -9.94
CA THR A 125 -0.97 12.83 -8.79
C THR A 125 0.37 12.90 -8.05
N HIS A 126 1.36 12.10 -8.45
CA HIS A 126 2.63 11.89 -7.72
C HIS A 126 3.86 12.00 -8.66
N THR A 127 3.88 13.01 -9.52
CA THR A 127 4.99 13.25 -10.46
C THR A 127 5.94 14.35 -10.03
N PHE A 128 7.22 14.21 -10.39
CA PHE A 128 8.23 15.24 -10.28
C PHE A 128 9.16 15.21 -11.51
N THR A 129 9.83 16.32 -11.79
CA THR A 129 10.73 16.44 -12.94
C THR A 129 12.18 16.21 -12.49
N ALA A 130 12.86 15.28 -13.14
CA ALA A 130 14.30 15.07 -13.00
C ALA A 130 15.04 15.56 -14.25
N ALA A 131 16.28 16.03 -14.06
CA ALA A 131 17.16 16.37 -15.17
C ALA A 131 17.57 15.08 -15.90
N GLY A 132 17.13 14.90 -17.14
CA GLY A 132 17.45 13.74 -17.96
C GLY A 132 18.75 13.86 -18.74
N ALA A 133 19.15 12.76 -19.38
CA ALA A 133 20.29 12.74 -20.28
C ALA A 133 20.09 13.73 -21.44
N LYS A 134 21.10 14.57 -21.72
CA LYS A 134 21.10 15.61 -22.78
C LYS A 134 20.15 16.79 -22.55
N GLY A 135 19.78 17.09 -21.30
CA GLY A 135 18.99 18.28 -20.95
C GLY A 135 17.49 18.17 -21.26
N THR A 136 17.01 17.00 -21.68
CA THR A 136 15.58 16.74 -21.79
C THR A 136 15.02 16.42 -20.39
N PRO A 137 14.02 17.16 -19.89
CA PRO A 137 13.41 16.85 -18.60
C PRO A 137 12.67 15.52 -18.66
N VAL A 138 12.90 14.64 -17.67
CA VAL A 138 12.19 13.37 -17.51
C VAL A 138 11.21 13.52 -16.36
N VAL A 139 9.93 13.29 -16.63
CA VAL A 139 8.89 13.26 -15.60
C VAL A 139 8.88 11.87 -14.98
N LEU A 140 9.17 11.78 -13.69
CA LEU A 140 9.11 10.55 -12.91
C LEU A 140 7.84 10.56 -12.06
N SER A 141 7.21 9.40 -11.92
CA SER A 141 6.12 9.14 -10.97
C SER A 141 6.61 8.23 -9.85
N LYS A 142 6.33 8.63 -8.61
CA LYS A 142 6.54 7.77 -7.44
C LYS A 142 5.54 6.62 -7.51
N VAL A 143 6.03 5.37 -7.49
CA VAL A 143 5.20 4.16 -7.56
C VAL A 143 5.09 3.43 -6.22
N TYR A 144 6.11 3.58 -5.36
CA TYR A 144 6.10 3.00 -4.02
C TYR A 144 6.96 3.81 -3.06
N ALA A 145 6.51 3.92 -1.81
CA ALA A 145 7.30 4.41 -0.69
C ALA A 145 6.95 3.58 0.55
N GLY A 146 7.93 2.93 1.15
CA GLY A 146 7.68 2.04 2.29
C GLY A 146 8.85 1.11 2.56
N ASP A 147 8.58 0.08 3.35
CA ASP A 147 9.60 -0.88 3.72
C ASP A 147 9.88 -1.88 2.59
N TRP A 148 11.13 -2.30 2.55
CA TRP A 148 11.72 -3.26 1.64
C TRP A 148 12.49 -4.31 2.43
N HIS A 149 12.51 -5.53 1.93
CA HIS A 149 13.36 -6.59 2.45
C HIS A 149 13.88 -7.40 1.27
N ALA A 150 15.19 -7.44 1.08
CA ALA A 150 15.82 -8.23 0.02
C ALA A 150 15.17 -8.03 -1.38
N ASP A 151 15.01 -6.78 -1.81
CA ASP A 151 14.37 -6.37 -3.08
C ASP A 151 12.86 -6.59 -3.23
N VAL A 152 12.19 -7.10 -2.20
CA VAL A 152 10.72 -7.21 -2.18
C VAL A 152 10.09 -6.16 -1.26
N ARG A 153 8.92 -5.64 -1.63
CA ARG A 153 8.12 -4.80 -0.75
C ARG A 153 7.64 -5.63 0.43
N SER A 154 7.80 -5.08 1.63
CA SER A 154 7.46 -5.72 2.89
C SER A 154 6.98 -4.66 3.89
N GLY A 155 6.52 -5.06 5.07
CA GLY A 155 6.25 -4.11 6.15
C GLY A 155 5.14 -3.14 5.80
N VAL A 156 5.29 -1.85 6.13
CA VAL A 156 4.30 -0.82 5.83
C VAL A 156 4.74 -0.02 4.61
N GLY A 157 3.81 0.26 3.71
CA GLY A 157 4.12 1.04 2.53
C GLY A 157 2.91 1.59 1.78
N THR A 158 3.16 2.63 1.00
CA THR A 158 2.22 3.25 0.10
C THR A 158 2.59 2.91 -1.34
N ALA A 159 1.68 2.28 -2.08
CA ALA A 159 1.78 2.14 -3.53
C ALA A 159 0.89 3.16 -4.23
N TYR A 160 1.40 3.71 -5.33
CA TYR A 160 0.70 4.66 -6.18
C TYR A 160 0.53 4.04 -7.56
N TYR A 161 -0.69 4.10 -8.08
CA TYR A 161 -1.05 3.48 -9.35
C TYR A 161 -1.21 4.54 -10.44
N ALA A 162 -1.05 4.12 -11.71
CA ALA A 162 -1.09 5.02 -12.86
C ALA A 162 -2.47 5.67 -13.09
N ASP A 163 -3.54 5.03 -12.62
CA ASP A 163 -4.91 5.54 -12.66
C ASP A 163 -5.20 6.59 -11.58
N GLY A 164 -4.23 6.87 -10.69
CA GLY A 164 -4.39 7.78 -9.55
C GLY A 164 -4.88 7.10 -8.27
N ALA A 165 -5.18 5.80 -8.30
CA ALA A 165 -5.44 5.04 -7.09
C ALA A 165 -4.19 4.99 -6.22
N ARG A 166 -4.38 4.79 -4.91
CA ARG A 166 -3.27 4.54 -3.98
C ARG A 166 -3.68 3.56 -2.89
N TYR A 167 -2.74 2.70 -2.53
CA TYR A 167 -2.89 1.78 -1.41
C TYR A 167 -1.93 2.16 -0.30
N GLU A 168 -2.40 2.22 0.94
CA GLU A 168 -1.64 2.50 2.14
C GLU A 168 -1.87 1.35 3.12
N GLY A 169 -0.84 0.55 3.42
CA GLY A 169 -1.05 -0.60 4.29
C GLY A 169 0.14 -1.55 4.35
N GLN A 170 -0.13 -2.79 4.78
CA GLN A 170 0.91 -3.79 4.95
C GLN A 170 1.21 -4.55 3.66
N TRP A 171 2.47 -4.92 3.51
CA TRP A 171 3.03 -5.64 2.38
C TRP A 171 3.79 -6.87 2.86
N LYS A 172 3.70 -7.94 2.08
CA LYS A 172 4.52 -9.13 2.24
C LYS A 172 4.83 -9.70 0.87
N ASP A 173 6.10 -9.90 0.57
CA ASP A 173 6.57 -10.51 -0.68
C ASP A 173 5.99 -9.85 -1.94
N ASN A 174 5.97 -8.51 -1.97
CA ASN A 174 5.36 -7.69 -3.03
C ASN A 174 3.83 -7.72 -3.13
N VAL A 175 3.13 -8.31 -2.17
CA VAL A 175 1.67 -8.49 -2.20
C VAL A 175 1.03 -7.75 -1.03
N ARG A 176 -0.12 -7.09 -1.24
CA ARG A 176 -0.87 -6.44 -0.16
C ARG A 176 -1.40 -7.49 0.81
N CYS A 177 -1.24 -7.22 2.10
CA CYS A 177 -1.69 -8.11 3.17
C CYS A 177 -2.09 -7.31 4.41
N GLY A 178 -2.62 -8.00 5.43
CA GLY A 178 -2.91 -7.41 6.73
C GLY A 178 -3.89 -6.25 6.61
N TRP A 179 -3.73 -5.21 7.44
CA TRP A 179 -4.60 -4.04 7.39
C TRP A 179 -4.10 -3.01 6.39
N GLY A 180 -5.02 -2.42 5.62
CA GLY A 180 -4.69 -1.35 4.69
C GLY A 180 -5.92 -0.63 4.11
N THR A 181 -5.68 0.60 3.67
CA THR A 181 -6.65 1.43 2.98
C THR A 181 -6.32 1.52 1.50
N MET A 182 -7.29 1.22 0.63
CA MET A 182 -7.24 1.53 -0.80
C MET A 182 -8.11 2.74 -1.10
N PHE A 183 -7.52 3.73 -1.76
CA PHE A 183 -8.21 4.84 -2.38
C PHE A 183 -8.26 4.58 -3.89
N TYR A 184 -9.46 4.41 -4.43
CA TYR A 184 -9.67 4.12 -5.84
C TYR A 184 -9.77 5.42 -6.66
N ALA A 185 -9.48 5.32 -7.96
CA ALA A 185 -9.50 6.46 -8.87
C ALA A 185 -10.91 7.05 -9.07
N ASP A 186 -11.97 6.26 -8.87
CA ASP A 186 -13.37 6.68 -8.93
C ASP A 186 -13.82 7.47 -7.68
N GLY A 187 -12.95 7.58 -6.66
CA GLY A 187 -13.27 8.20 -5.37
C GLY A 187 -13.80 7.23 -4.31
N SER A 188 -14.00 5.96 -4.65
CA SER A 188 -14.31 4.91 -3.69
C SER A 188 -13.12 4.69 -2.74
N ARG A 189 -13.37 4.20 -1.53
CA ARG A 189 -12.37 3.86 -0.53
C ARG A 189 -12.70 2.52 0.14
N TYR A 190 -11.72 1.65 0.24
CA TYR A 190 -11.79 0.46 1.10
C TYR A 190 -10.83 0.62 2.28
N ASP A 191 -11.28 0.30 3.48
CA ASP A 191 -10.48 0.27 4.70
C ASP A 191 -10.74 -1.05 5.42
N GLY A 192 -9.75 -1.93 5.50
CA GLY A 192 -9.97 -3.26 6.05
C GLY A 192 -8.79 -4.20 5.89
N GLU A 193 -9.05 -5.48 6.08
CA GLU A 193 -8.07 -6.54 5.91
C GLU A 193 -7.85 -6.89 4.43
N TRP A 194 -6.64 -7.37 4.14
CA TRP A 194 -6.14 -7.76 2.83
C TRP A 194 -5.43 -9.11 2.94
N ARG A 195 -5.62 -9.95 1.93
CA ARG A 195 -4.90 -11.21 1.80
C ARG A 195 -4.63 -11.47 0.33
N ALA A 196 -3.35 -11.63 0.00
CA ALA A 196 -2.91 -11.96 -1.35
C ALA A 196 -3.47 -10.98 -2.41
N ASP A 197 -3.32 -9.67 -2.19
CA ASP A 197 -3.83 -8.59 -3.07
C ASP A 197 -5.35 -8.43 -3.16
N MET A 198 -6.12 -9.27 -2.46
CA MET A 198 -7.58 -9.20 -2.42
C MET A 198 -8.07 -8.68 -1.07
N ARG A 199 -9.20 -7.97 -1.07
CA ARG A 199 -9.92 -7.63 0.17
C ARG A 199 -10.36 -8.91 0.85
N HIS A 200 -10.09 -8.99 2.15
CA HIS A 200 -10.40 -10.16 2.96
C HIS A 200 -10.79 -9.72 4.37
N GLY A 201 -11.34 -10.61 5.20
CA GLY A 201 -11.61 -10.33 6.61
C GLY A 201 -12.62 -9.22 6.82
N GLN A 202 -12.50 -8.46 7.90
CA GLN A 202 -13.36 -7.32 8.18
C GLN A 202 -12.95 -6.09 7.36
N GLY A 203 -13.93 -5.36 6.83
CA GLY A 203 -13.66 -4.13 6.11
C GLY A 203 -14.86 -3.21 5.92
N ILE A 204 -14.55 -1.97 5.55
CA ILE A 204 -15.49 -0.91 5.23
C ILE A 204 -15.21 -0.47 3.80
N LEU A 205 -16.22 -0.59 2.93
CA LEU A 205 -16.17 -0.09 1.55
C LEU A 205 -17.10 1.12 1.41
N LEU A 206 -16.53 2.30 1.22
CA LEU A 206 -17.22 3.51 0.82
C LEU A 206 -17.18 3.63 -0.70
N LEU A 207 -18.33 3.68 -1.34
CA LEU A 207 -18.45 3.84 -2.78
C LEU A 207 -18.38 5.32 -3.17
N ALA A 208 -18.12 5.61 -4.45
CA ALA A 208 -18.09 6.98 -4.99
C ALA A 208 -19.42 7.74 -4.80
N ASN A 209 -20.56 7.03 -4.82
CA ASN A 209 -21.88 7.60 -4.50
C ASN A 209 -22.10 7.81 -2.98
N MET A 210 -21.08 7.50 -2.18
CA MET A 210 -21.02 7.59 -0.73
C MET A 210 -21.96 6.61 0.01
N ASP A 211 -22.51 5.62 -0.68
CA ASP A 211 -23.05 4.43 -0.02
C ASP A 211 -21.90 3.65 0.62
N ARG A 212 -22.20 2.95 1.73
CA ARG A 212 -21.17 2.30 2.54
C ARG A 212 -21.57 0.88 2.89
N TYR A 213 -20.67 -0.05 2.68
CA TYR A 213 -20.77 -1.41 3.19
C TYR A 213 -19.81 -1.61 4.36
N GLU A 214 -20.27 -2.26 5.42
CA GLU A 214 -19.49 -2.68 6.59
C GLU A 214 -19.73 -4.17 6.80
N GLY A 215 -18.69 -4.99 6.73
CA GLY A 215 -18.84 -6.44 6.96
C GLY A 215 -17.64 -7.25 6.49
N ILE A 216 -17.87 -8.55 6.29
CA ILE A 216 -16.84 -9.49 5.88
C ILE A 216 -16.62 -9.47 4.37
N PHE A 217 -15.36 -9.64 3.97
CA PHE A 217 -14.91 -9.83 2.60
C PHE A 217 -14.17 -11.17 2.46
N VAL A 218 -14.43 -11.86 1.34
CA VAL A 218 -13.70 -13.07 0.95
C VAL A 218 -13.35 -12.96 -0.53
N ASN A 219 -12.04 -12.88 -0.83
CA ASN A 219 -11.51 -12.79 -2.19
C ASN A 219 -12.19 -11.66 -2.99
N ASP A 220 -12.14 -10.44 -2.46
CA ASP A 220 -12.79 -9.24 -2.99
C ASP A 220 -14.32 -9.18 -2.97
N MET A 221 -15.01 -10.25 -2.61
CA MET A 221 -16.48 -10.25 -2.55
C MET A 221 -16.99 -10.04 -1.14
N LYS A 222 -18.10 -9.30 -0.98
CA LYS A 222 -18.85 -9.23 0.27
C LYS A 222 -19.43 -10.61 0.59
N GLU A 223 -19.20 -11.06 1.80
CA GLU A 223 -19.63 -12.37 2.29
C GLU A 223 -20.05 -12.21 3.76
N GLY A 224 -20.88 -13.11 4.28
CA GLY A 224 -21.19 -13.12 5.71
C GLY A 224 -22.19 -12.06 6.14
N PRO A 225 -22.34 -11.87 7.45
CA PRO A 225 -23.16 -10.79 7.99
C PRO A 225 -22.52 -9.44 7.65
N GLY A 226 -23.36 -8.52 7.16
CA GLY A 226 -22.90 -7.18 6.77
C GLY A 226 -24.03 -6.15 6.74
N LYS A 227 -23.65 -4.88 6.90
CA LYS A 227 -24.55 -3.72 6.86
C LYS A 227 -24.25 -2.89 5.63
N PHE A 228 -25.29 -2.48 4.90
CA PHE A 228 -25.19 -1.58 3.76
C PHE A 228 -26.02 -0.32 4.01
N PHE A 229 -25.33 0.82 4.04
CA PHE A 229 -25.90 2.14 4.29
C PHE A 229 -26.15 2.83 2.96
N PHE A 230 -27.43 3.04 2.64
CA PHE A 230 -27.86 3.87 1.51
C PHE A 230 -27.85 5.33 1.95
N LYS A 231 -26.88 6.11 1.48
CA LYS A 231 -26.71 7.49 1.93
C LYS A 231 -27.92 8.36 1.59
N HIS A 232 -28.39 8.29 0.35
CA HIS A 232 -29.46 9.15 -0.13
C HIS A 232 -30.83 8.76 0.39
N ARG A 233 -31.09 7.44 0.53
CA ARG A 233 -32.36 6.93 1.08
C ARG A 233 -32.40 6.99 2.60
N ARG A 234 -31.24 7.19 3.24
CA ARG A 234 -31.08 7.12 4.68
C ARG A 234 -31.60 5.80 5.23
N GLN A 235 -31.24 4.71 4.56
CA GLN A 235 -31.65 3.36 4.91
C GLN A 235 -30.43 2.51 5.21
N VAL A 236 -30.59 1.53 6.10
CA VAL A 236 -29.59 0.50 6.36
C VAL A 236 -30.21 -0.85 6.08
N TYR A 237 -29.59 -1.59 5.19
CA TYR A 237 -29.85 -3.02 5.05
C TYR A 237 -28.86 -3.79 5.94
N GLU A 238 -29.36 -4.65 6.82
CA GLU A 238 -28.56 -5.54 7.64
C GLU A 238 -28.95 -6.98 7.33
N GLY A 239 -27.99 -7.79 6.87
CA GLY A 239 -28.30 -9.14 6.43
C GLY A 239 -27.09 -9.99 6.09
N GLU A 240 -27.38 -11.16 5.54
CA GLU A 240 -26.41 -12.13 5.08
C GLU A 240 -26.06 -11.85 3.61
N TRP A 241 -24.76 -11.78 3.32
CA TRP A 241 -24.20 -11.57 2.00
C TRP A 241 -23.51 -12.84 1.51
N SER A 242 -23.60 -13.09 0.21
CA SER A 242 -22.86 -14.17 -0.41
C SER A 242 -22.51 -13.83 -1.85
N ALA A 243 -21.21 -13.87 -2.17
CA ALA A 243 -20.66 -13.48 -3.46
C ALA A 243 -21.18 -12.12 -3.95
N ASP A 244 -20.99 -11.07 -3.13
CA ASP A 244 -21.45 -9.69 -3.38
C ASP A 244 -22.96 -9.45 -3.42
N MET A 245 -23.76 -10.50 -3.27
CA MET A 245 -25.23 -10.44 -3.33
C MET A 245 -25.85 -10.55 -1.94
N PRO A 246 -26.73 -9.61 -1.54
CA PRO A 246 -27.52 -9.76 -0.32
C PRO A 246 -28.53 -10.90 -0.51
N LYS A 247 -28.59 -11.84 0.43
CA LYS A 247 -29.44 -13.03 0.34
C LYS A 247 -30.69 -12.91 1.22
N CYS A 248 -30.54 -12.50 2.47
CA CYS A 248 -31.65 -12.23 3.38
C CYS A 248 -31.24 -11.20 4.42
N GLY A 249 -32.18 -10.34 4.85
CA GLY A 249 -31.88 -9.29 5.81
C GLY A 249 -33.09 -8.43 6.12
N VAL A 250 -32.86 -7.42 6.95
CA VAL A 250 -33.86 -6.43 7.35
C VAL A 250 -33.38 -5.06 6.86
N ILE A 251 -34.31 -4.24 6.38
CA ILE A 251 -34.05 -2.84 6.04
C ILE A 251 -34.67 -1.94 7.11
N HIS A 252 -33.89 -0.98 7.60
CA HIS A 252 -34.30 0.00 8.60
C HIS A 252 -34.10 1.41 8.04
N ASP A 253 -35.08 2.30 8.27
CA ASP A 253 -34.91 3.72 8.01
C ASP A 253 -34.07 4.34 9.15
N LEU A 254 -33.02 5.10 8.79
CA LEU A 254 -32.25 5.90 9.74
C LEU A 254 -33.05 7.16 10.02
N GLU A 255 -33.70 7.19 11.19
CA GLU A 255 -34.46 8.36 11.64
C GLU A 255 -33.64 9.65 11.51
N THR A 256 -34.26 10.70 10.99
CA THR A 256 -33.73 12.06 11.09
C THR A 256 -33.65 12.38 12.57
N ARG A 257 -32.44 12.68 13.07
CA ARG A 257 -32.27 13.27 14.40
C ARG A 257 -32.90 14.66 14.38
N ALA A 258 -34.23 14.70 14.42
CA ALA A 258 -35.01 15.90 14.61
C ALA A 258 -34.75 16.31 16.06
N PHE A 259 -34.01 17.41 16.23
CA PHE A 259 -34.08 18.19 17.47
C PHE A 259 -35.55 18.52 17.71
N HIS A 260 -36.19 17.79 18.61
CA HIS A 260 -37.55 18.06 19.03
C HIS A 260 -37.52 19.27 19.97
N ILE A 261 -37.85 20.45 19.43
CA ILE A 261 -38.58 21.45 20.23
C ILE A 261 -40.00 20.90 20.34
N GLY A 262 -40.38 20.49 21.55
CA GLY A 262 -41.67 19.89 21.82
C GLY A 262 -42.82 20.86 21.60
N ALA A 263 -43.83 20.41 20.87
CA ALA A 263 -45.21 20.85 21.07
C ALA A 263 -46.15 19.72 20.65
N SER A 264 -46.98 19.32 21.61
CA SER A 264 -48.06 18.34 21.54
C SER A 264 -48.93 18.41 20.27
N GLY A 265 -49.32 17.26 19.73
CA GLY A 265 -50.29 17.16 18.64
C GLY A 265 -50.59 15.72 18.25
N LEU A 266 -51.45 15.05 19.03
CA LEU A 266 -52.05 13.75 18.71
C LEU A 266 -52.75 13.80 17.34
N VAL A 267 -52.56 12.77 16.51
CA VAL A 267 -53.49 12.46 15.42
C VAL A 267 -53.84 10.97 15.49
N THR A 268 -55.03 10.69 15.99
CA THR A 268 -55.66 9.37 15.94
C THR A 268 -56.31 9.21 14.57
N SER A 269 -56.00 8.15 13.83
CA SER A 269 -56.72 7.79 12.59
C SER A 269 -57.29 6.38 12.72
N THR A 270 -58.62 6.32 12.85
CA THR A 270 -59.42 5.09 12.84
C THR A 270 -59.60 4.62 11.41
N ILE A 271 -58.91 3.55 11.02
CA ILE A 271 -59.14 2.82 9.77
C ILE A 271 -60.07 1.64 10.06
N THR A 272 -61.24 1.66 9.42
CA THR A 272 -62.23 0.57 9.42
C THR A 272 -61.63 -0.67 8.75
N LYS A 273 -61.48 -1.72 9.55
CA LYS A 273 -60.81 -2.99 9.18
C LYS A 273 -61.81 -3.92 8.51
N SER A 274 -61.71 -4.11 7.20
CA SER A 274 -62.34 -5.25 6.51
C SER A 274 -61.55 -6.52 6.81
N LYS A 275 -62.27 -7.61 7.09
CA LYS A 275 -61.72 -8.87 7.60
C LYS A 275 -61.18 -9.71 6.43
N LEU A 276 -59.93 -9.48 6.06
CA LEU A 276 -59.17 -10.38 5.18
C LEU A 276 -58.97 -11.73 5.90
N PRO A 277 -58.93 -12.85 5.16
CA PRO A 277 -58.67 -14.17 5.74
C PRO A 277 -57.33 -14.18 6.48
N VAL A 278 -57.28 -14.90 7.59
CA VAL A 278 -56.08 -15.03 8.43
C VAL A 278 -55.03 -15.81 7.64
N LEU A 279 -54.12 -15.08 7.00
CA LEU A 279 -52.81 -15.61 6.64
C LEU A 279 -52.04 -15.77 7.95
N GLU A 280 -51.77 -17.00 8.36
CA GLU A 280 -50.71 -17.25 9.35
C GLU A 280 -49.38 -16.92 8.66
N LEU A 281 -48.97 -15.66 8.74
CA LEU A 281 -47.61 -15.28 8.43
C LEU A 281 -46.72 -16.13 9.34
N ALA A 282 -45.91 -17.00 8.74
CA ALA A 282 -44.81 -17.64 9.47
C ALA A 282 -44.03 -16.54 10.21
N ASP A 283 -43.63 -16.83 11.46
CA ASP A 283 -42.89 -15.87 12.27
C ASP A 283 -41.71 -15.33 11.45
N PRO A 284 -41.67 -14.02 11.13
CA PRO A 284 -40.65 -13.44 10.28
C PRO A 284 -39.25 -13.69 10.84
N ALA A 285 -39.10 -13.81 12.17
CA ALA A 285 -37.84 -14.18 12.79
C ALA A 285 -37.43 -15.62 12.47
N ALA A 286 -38.37 -16.57 12.53
CA ALA A 286 -38.13 -17.97 12.21
C ALA A 286 -37.75 -18.18 10.74
N VAL A 287 -38.44 -17.50 9.82
CA VAL A 287 -38.12 -17.56 8.37
C VAL A 287 -36.72 -17.01 8.08
N LEU A 288 -36.35 -15.88 8.70
CA LEU A 288 -35.01 -15.32 8.56
C LEU A 288 -33.94 -16.25 9.17
N ALA A 289 -34.21 -16.87 10.32
CA ALA A 289 -33.29 -17.79 10.96
C ALA A 289 -33.03 -19.04 10.09
N GLN A 290 -34.10 -19.65 9.56
CA GLN A 290 -33.98 -20.78 8.63
C GLN A 290 -33.17 -20.37 7.39
N ARG A 291 -33.50 -19.23 6.76
CA ARG A 291 -32.79 -18.82 5.54
C ARG A 291 -31.32 -18.50 5.80
N ARG A 292 -30.98 -17.87 6.93
CA ARG A 292 -29.58 -17.65 7.35
C ARG A 292 -28.81 -18.96 7.48
N GLN A 293 -29.44 -20.00 8.05
CA GLN A 293 -28.80 -21.31 8.20
C GLN A 293 -28.52 -21.97 6.84
N GLU A 294 -29.50 -21.97 5.92
CA GLU A 294 -29.31 -22.52 4.57
C GLU A 294 -28.17 -21.82 3.82
N ILE A 295 -28.10 -20.48 3.90
CA ILE A 295 -27.01 -19.70 3.28
C ILE A 295 -25.65 -20.01 3.92
N GLN A 296 -25.62 -20.19 5.24
CA GLN A 296 -24.40 -20.58 5.96
C GLN A 296 -23.88 -21.93 5.45
N GLU A 297 -24.78 -22.91 5.27
CA GLU A 297 -24.45 -24.24 4.78
C GLU A 297 -23.96 -24.19 3.32
N GLU A 298 -24.66 -23.47 2.43
CA GLU A 298 -24.25 -23.23 1.04
C GLU A 298 -22.86 -22.58 0.97
N ARG A 299 -22.58 -21.61 1.85
CA ARG A 299 -21.27 -20.95 1.94
C ARG A 299 -20.18 -21.93 2.36
N VAL A 300 -20.42 -22.73 3.39
CA VAL A 300 -19.44 -23.72 3.88
C VAL A 300 -19.07 -24.69 2.76
N GLN A 301 -20.06 -25.19 2.02
CA GLN A 301 -19.81 -26.08 0.88
C GLN A 301 -18.97 -25.41 -0.21
N ARG A 302 -19.29 -24.16 -0.56
CA ARG A 302 -18.54 -23.40 -1.59
C ARG A 302 -17.09 -23.15 -1.20
N LEU A 303 -16.85 -22.79 0.06
CA LEU A 303 -15.50 -22.50 0.56
C LEU A 303 -14.65 -23.78 0.68
N LEU A 304 -15.27 -24.93 0.91
CA LEU A 304 -14.57 -26.22 0.97
C LEU A 304 -14.24 -26.80 -0.41
N ASN A 305 -15.00 -26.47 -1.47
CA ASN A 305 -14.78 -26.98 -2.82
C ASN A 305 -14.63 -25.86 -3.87
N PRO A 306 -13.47 -25.18 -3.93
CA PRO A 306 -13.24 -24.03 -4.82
C PRO A 306 -13.21 -24.37 -6.33
N GLY A 307 -13.23 -25.66 -6.71
CA GLY A 307 -13.08 -26.12 -8.10
C GLY A 307 -14.39 -26.34 -8.90
N ALA A 308 -15.57 -26.22 -8.28
CA ALA A 308 -16.82 -26.68 -8.90
C ALA A 308 -17.70 -25.57 -9.53
N GLY A 309 -17.29 -24.30 -9.48
CA GLY A 309 -18.17 -23.15 -9.78
C GLY A 309 -17.89 -22.37 -11.08
N ALA A 310 -16.97 -22.81 -11.95
CA ALA A 310 -16.56 -22.02 -13.10
C ALA A 310 -17.46 -22.14 -14.35
N ASP A 311 -18.44 -23.05 -14.40
CA ASP A 311 -19.22 -23.33 -15.62
C ASP A 311 -20.76 -23.29 -15.47
N ALA A 312 -21.29 -22.65 -14.43
CA ALA A 312 -22.74 -22.41 -14.34
C ALA A 312 -23.11 -21.03 -14.86
N ALA A 313 -23.00 -20.85 -16.18
CA ALA A 313 -23.71 -19.78 -16.89
C ALA A 313 -25.21 -19.93 -16.59
N ALA A 314 -25.80 -18.92 -15.95
CA ALA A 314 -27.23 -18.86 -15.69
C ALA A 314 -28.00 -18.98 -17.01
N PRO A 315 -29.00 -19.88 -17.14
CA PRO A 315 -29.90 -19.81 -18.28
C PRO A 315 -30.78 -18.57 -18.14
N ASN A 316 -30.66 -17.68 -19.12
CA ASN A 316 -31.65 -16.64 -19.40
C ASN A 316 -33.04 -17.29 -19.51
N THR A 317 -33.99 -16.87 -18.68
CA THR A 317 -35.41 -17.01 -18.97
C THR A 317 -36.02 -15.61 -19.09
N PRO A 318 -36.64 -15.27 -20.24
CA PRO A 318 -37.32 -14.00 -20.45
C PRO A 318 -38.66 -13.99 -19.71
N GLY A 319 -39.13 -12.78 -19.41
CA GLY A 319 -40.22 -12.55 -18.48
C GLY A 319 -41.62 -12.90 -18.95
N VAL A 320 -42.54 -12.72 -18.00
CA VAL A 320 -43.93 -12.26 -18.16
C VAL A 320 -44.22 -11.35 -16.98
#